data_AF-A0A4S2S4Y6-F1
#
_entry.id   AF-A0A4S2S4Y6-F1
#
_cell.length_a   1.000
_cell.length_b   1.000
_cell.length_c   1.000
_cell.angle_alpha   90.00
_cell.angle_beta   90.00
_cell.angle_gamma   90.00
#
_symmetry.space_group_name_H-M   'P 1'
#
loop_
_entity.id
_entity.type
_entity.pdbx_description
1 polymer ?
#
loop_
_entity_poly.entity_id
_entity_poly.type
_entity_poly.pdbx_seq_one_letter_code
_entity_poly.pdbx_strand_id
1 'polypeptide(L)'
;MTAPTPRRALLALALAAATAATVPGGRASATGAQAGGAQAGGAQAESGAAHGAPAEAVAAEAAAGATVDNRFWYSYAHWRAGTHRGTAALAGDRPGLVIEAPAGRTEYTDPHTGRKGTWEYAAWSSPVHRSAVPGTETIASWNAHTPPGTWIQVELRATYGSGATTPWYVLGRWASGDGDIRRTSVDGQTDGTSTVWTDTLAVDAPARANGVRITHWQLRLTLHRKPGAAQGPTVWLAGAMVSDVPDRYTVPASAPSGTAHELKVPRYSQEIHTGRYPQYDNGGEAWCSPTSSQMIIEYWGRKPAAEDLAWVDPRYADPHVCHAARSTYDSAYRGCGNWPFNAAYAATYSGLAGVVTRLRSLADLEVLVRSGIPAITSQSFRSEELTGAGYGTAGHLMTVIGFTATGDVVANDPNSRDNTAVRRVYRRREWENVWLRTKRHDSAGKIASGSGGICYLYAPARPSLAQIAALRAVGVL
;
A
#
# COMPACT_ATOMS: atom_id res chain seq x y z
N MET A 1 24.66 25.25 -11.53
CA MET A 1 24.60 23.87 -11.00
C MET A 1 23.60 23.85 -9.86
N THR A 2 22.34 23.60 -10.18
CA THR A 2 21.21 23.63 -9.24
C THR A 2 20.86 22.20 -8.86
N ALA A 3 20.92 21.89 -7.57
CA ALA A 3 20.58 20.59 -7.01
C ALA A 3 19.14 20.18 -7.40
N PRO A 4 18.87 18.88 -7.66
CA PRO A 4 17.52 18.43 -7.93
C PRO A 4 16.66 18.54 -6.66
N THR A 5 15.49 19.17 -6.80
CA THR A 5 14.50 19.34 -5.74
C THR A 5 14.07 17.97 -5.19
N PRO A 6 14.15 17.70 -3.88
CA PRO A 6 13.70 16.43 -3.31
C PRO A 6 12.19 16.28 -3.47
N ARG A 7 11.70 15.04 -3.57
CA ARG A 7 10.27 14.63 -3.65
C ARG A 7 9.39 15.10 -2.46
N ARG A 8 9.93 15.92 -1.55
CA ARG A 8 9.33 16.44 -0.31
C ARG A 8 8.27 17.55 -0.47
N ALA A 9 7.88 17.94 -1.69
CA ALA A 9 7.05 19.15 -1.89
C ALA A 9 5.62 18.92 -2.44
N LEU A 10 5.20 17.70 -2.76
CA LEU A 10 3.91 17.48 -3.45
C LEU A 10 2.73 17.03 -2.56
N LEU A 11 2.94 16.90 -1.24
CA LEU A 11 1.87 16.54 -0.29
C LEU A 11 1.53 17.61 0.75
N ALA A 12 2.19 18.78 0.73
CA ALA A 12 1.99 19.83 1.75
C ALA A 12 1.61 21.22 1.19
N LEU A 13 1.12 21.33 -0.05
CA LEU A 13 0.89 22.62 -0.72
C LEU A 13 -0.47 22.71 -1.44
N ALA A 14 -1.54 22.19 -0.84
CA ALA A 14 -2.90 22.26 -1.38
C ALA A 14 -3.91 23.04 -0.50
N LEU A 15 -3.47 23.79 0.50
CA LEU A 15 -4.30 24.77 1.24
C LEU A 15 -3.66 26.16 1.18
N ALA A 16 -3.86 26.88 0.06
CA ALA A 16 -3.87 28.35 0.00
C ALA A 16 -3.95 28.80 -1.47
N ALA A 17 -5.14 28.79 -2.07
CA ALA A 17 -5.57 29.72 -3.13
C ALA A 17 -6.96 29.31 -3.66
N ALA A 18 -8.01 29.66 -2.92
CA ALA A 18 -9.36 29.68 -3.47
C ALA A 18 -10.10 30.90 -2.90
N THR A 19 -9.85 32.07 -3.50
CA THR A 19 -10.70 33.24 -3.35
C THR A 19 -10.81 33.97 -4.69
N ALA A 20 -12.07 34.22 -5.09
CA ALA A 20 -12.55 35.04 -6.22
C ALA A 20 -12.40 34.44 -7.64
N ALA A 21 -13.37 34.46 -8.56
CA ALA A 21 -14.75 34.93 -8.56
C ALA A 21 -15.50 34.41 -9.81
N THR A 22 -16.81 34.18 -9.66
CA THR A 22 -17.95 34.46 -10.58
C THR A 22 -17.94 34.11 -12.09
N VAL A 23 -18.98 33.35 -12.47
CA VAL A 23 -19.68 33.11 -13.78
C VAL A 23 -20.15 34.43 -14.47
N PRO A 24 -20.82 34.50 -15.67
CA PRO A 24 -21.36 33.45 -16.58
C PRO A 24 -21.30 33.70 -18.12
N GLY A 25 -21.72 32.68 -18.89
CA GLY A 25 -22.67 32.88 -20.00
C GLY A 25 -22.27 32.41 -21.41
N GLY A 26 -23.22 31.79 -22.14
CA GLY A 26 -23.22 31.78 -23.62
C GLY A 26 -23.72 30.48 -24.29
N ARG A 27 -24.95 30.51 -24.83
CA ARG A 27 -25.60 29.49 -25.69
C ARG A 27 -25.31 29.74 -27.19
N ALA A 28 -25.32 28.66 -28.01
CA ALA A 28 -25.91 28.51 -29.37
C ALA A 28 -25.29 27.25 -30.03
N SER A 29 -26.04 26.23 -30.50
CA SER A 29 -26.85 26.11 -31.74
C SER A 29 -25.98 26.33 -33.01
N ALA A 30 -25.96 25.54 -34.10
CA ALA A 30 -26.88 24.53 -34.63
C ALA A 30 -26.22 23.72 -35.80
N THR A 31 -26.77 22.53 -36.07
CA THR A 31 -27.07 21.88 -37.38
C THR A 31 -26.04 21.64 -38.50
N GLY A 32 -26.06 20.39 -39.02
CA GLY A 32 -25.78 20.09 -40.44
C GLY A 32 -25.51 18.61 -40.81
N ALA A 33 -26.58 17.82 -40.98
CA ALA A 33 -26.85 16.86 -42.09
C ALA A 33 -25.81 15.75 -42.44
N GLN A 34 -26.13 14.45 -42.29
CA GLN A 34 -26.81 13.53 -43.24
C GLN A 34 -26.24 13.57 -44.67
N ALA A 35 -25.98 12.49 -45.42
CA ALA A 35 -26.29 11.05 -45.42
C ALA A 35 -25.17 10.38 -46.27
N GLY A 36 -24.97 9.07 -46.47
CA GLY A 36 -25.76 7.84 -46.31
C GLY A 36 -25.00 6.74 -47.07
N GLY A 37 -25.40 5.48 -46.94
CA GLY A 37 -24.88 4.39 -47.77
C GLY A 37 -24.75 3.06 -47.03
N ALA A 38 -25.86 2.32 -46.96
CA ALA A 38 -25.90 0.93 -46.55
C ALA A 38 -25.48 0.01 -47.71
N GLN A 39 -24.80 -1.10 -47.42
CA GLN A 39 -25.27 -2.41 -47.88
C GLN A 39 -24.57 -3.58 -47.16
N ALA A 40 -25.38 -4.60 -46.94
CA ALA A 40 -25.11 -5.85 -46.26
C ALA A 40 -24.43 -6.89 -47.17
N GLY A 41 -23.79 -7.88 -46.56
CA GLY A 41 -23.52 -9.16 -47.23
C GLY A 41 -22.58 -10.07 -46.44
N GLY A 42 -23.06 -11.28 -46.15
CA GLY A 42 -22.19 -12.47 -46.11
C GLY A 42 -21.76 -12.98 -44.75
N ALA A 43 -22.54 -13.90 -44.19
CA ALA A 43 -22.06 -14.88 -43.22
C ALA A 43 -21.18 -15.92 -43.93
N GLN A 44 -20.03 -16.25 -43.36
CA GLN A 44 -19.41 -17.57 -43.51
C GLN A 44 -18.60 -17.90 -42.26
N ALA A 45 -18.96 -19.02 -41.65
CA ALA A 45 -18.28 -19.63 -40.54
C ALA A 45 -17.10 -20.46 -41.08
N GLU A 46 -15.90 -20.23 -40.55
CA GLU A 46 -14.80 -21.17 -40.67
C GLU A 46 -14.29 -21.54 -39.28
N SER A 47 -14.40 -22.84 -39.01
CA SER A 47 -13.92 -23.53 -37.82
C SER A 47 -12.39 -23.58 -37.82
N GLY A 48 -11.76 -22.72 -37.01
CA GLY A 48 -10.34 -22.81 -36.67
C GLY A 48 -10.15 -23.54 -35.35
N ALA A 49 -9.57 -24.75 -35.40
CA ALA A 49 -9.25 -25.58 -34.25
C ALA A 49 -8.32 -24.86 -33.25
N ALA A 50 -8.83 -24.56 -32.05
CA ALA A 50 -8.04 -24.05 -30.94
C ALA A 50 -7.09 -25.13 -30.43
N HIS A 51 -5.83 -25.08 -30.85
CA HIS A 51 -4.74 -25.80 -30.20
C HIS A 51 -4.49 -25.14 -28.84
N GLY A 52 -4.84 -25.83 -27.76
CA GLY A 52 -4.48 -25.42 -26.40
C GLY A 52 -2.95 -25.35 -26.28
N ALA A 53 -2.43 -24.16 -26.03
CA ALA A 53 -1.02 -24.00 -25.70
C ALA A 53 -0.69 -24.82 -24.44
N PRO A 54 0.46 -25.52 -24.39
CA PRO A 54 0.85 -26.26 -23.21
C PRO A 54 0.98 -25.30 -22.02
N ALA A 55 0.51 -25.71 -20.84
CA ALA A 55 0.48 -24.89 -19.64
C ALA A 55 1.84 -24.26 -19.26
N GLU A 56 2.94 -24.88 -19.70
CA GLU A 56 4.31 -24.36 -19.55
C GLU A 56 4.59 -23.09 -20.40
N ALA A 57 4.00 -22.96 -21.58
CA ALA A 57 4.14 -21.76 -22.42
C ALA A 57 3.37 -20.57 -21.82
N VAL A 58 2.19 -20.82 -21.27
CA VAL A 58 1.39 -19.79 -20.56
C VAL A 58 2.08 -19.35 -19.26
N ALA A 59 2.72 -20.28 -18.53
CA ALA A 59 3.51 -19.97 -17.35
C ALA A 59 4.80 -19.20 -17.68
N ALA A 60 5.47 -19.52 -18.79
CA ALA A 60 6.66 -18.81 -19.27
C ALA A 60 6.33 -17.40 -19.78
N GLU A 61 5.19 -17.21 -20.44
CA GLU A 61 4.72 -15.90 -20.91
C GLU A 61 4.23 -15.02 -19.74
N ALA A 62 3.61 -15.61 -18.72
CA ALA A 62 3.28 -14.94 -17.46
C ALA A 62 4.53 -14.50 -16.68
N ALA A 63 5.64 -15.25 -16.77
CA ALA A 63 6.93 -14.91 -16.18
C ALA A 63 7.69 -13.83 -16.98
N ALA A 64 7.57 -13.81 -18.31
CA ALA A 64 8.20 -12.80 -19.18
C ALA A 64 7.61 -11.38 -19.03
N GLY A 65 6.42 -11.25 -18.42
CA GLY A 65 5.75 -9.99 -18.12
C GLY A 65 5.58 -9.67 -16.62
N ALA A 66 6.26 -10.41 -15.73
CA ALA A 66 6.19 -10.16 -14.29
C ALA A 66 6.99 -8.90 -13.93
N THR A 67 6.32 -7.88 -13.39
CA THR A 67 6.94 -6.62 -12.93
C THR A 67 7.02 -6.51 -11.42
N VAL A 68 6.59 -7.55 -10.69
CA VAL A 68 6.48 -7.56 -9.23
C VAL A 68 6.89 -8.94 -8.71
N ASP A 69 7.70 -8.96 -7.67
CA ASP A 69 8.08 -10.15 -6.90
C ASP A 69 7.74 -9.90 -5.42
N ASN A 70 7.00 -10.82 -4.80
CA ASN A 70 6.64 -10.76 -3.39
C ASN A 70 7.30 -11.92 -2.63
N ARG A 71 7.88 -11.65 -1.46
CA ARG A 71 8.39 -12.70 -0.56
C ARG A 71 8.11 -12.36 0.90
N PHE A 72 7.39 -13.26 1.59
CA PHE A 72 7.00 -13.10 3.00
C PHE A 72 7.36 -14.30 3.89
N TRP A 73 8.02 -14.06 5.02
CA TRP A 73 8.21 -15.03 6.10
C TRP A 73 7.05 -14.92 7.09
N TYR A 74 6.40 -16.05 7.40
CA TYR A 74 5.17 -16.10 8.22
C TYR A 74 4.89 -17.47 8.84
N SER A 75 5.61 -18.53 8.43
CA SER A 75 5.46 -19.88 8.97
C SER A 75 6.59 -20.19 9.95
N TYR A 76 6.41 -21.22 10.78
CA TYR A 76 7.45 -21.66 11.71
C TYR A 76 8.76 -22.01 10.99
N ALA A 77 8.67 -22.72 9.86
CA ALA A 77 9.83 -23.05 9.02
C ALA A 77 10.49 -21.78 8.44
N HIS A 78 9.69 -20.78 8.04
CA HIS A 78 10.22 -19.49 7.57
C HIS A 78 11.02 -18.78 8.66
N TRP A 79 10.51 -18.72 9.89
CA TRP A 79 11.23 -18.09 11.00
C TRP A 79 12.50 -18.85 11.37
N ARG A 80 12.46 -20.18 11.39
CA ARG A 80 13.64 -21.02 11.65
C ARG A 80 14.74 -20.89 10.61
N ALA A 81 14.40 -20.61 9.35
CA ALA A 81 15.37 -20.53 8.27
C ALA A 81 16.29 -19.29 8.33
N GLY A 82 15.88 -18.24 9.06
CA GLY A 82 16.71 -17.05 9.23
C GLY A 82 17.82 -17.22 10.26
N THR A 83 18.73 -16.25 10.31
CA THR A 83 19.80 -16.18 11.31
C THR A 83 19.29 -15.47 12.57
N HIS A 84 19.32 -16.19 13.69
CA HIS A 84 18.86 -15.69 14.99
C HIS A 84 20.02 -15.13 15.81
N ARG A 85 19.82 -13.95 16.37
CA ARG A 85 20.67 -13.37 17.42
C ARG A 85 19.77 -13.00 18.60
N GLY A 86 19.56 -13.96 19.49
CA GLY A 86 18.69 -13.81 20.66
C GLY A 86 17.18 -13.90 20.36
N THR A 87 16.82 -14.14 19.11
CA THR A 87 15.44 -14.40 18.70
C THR A 87 15.16 -15.90 18.63
N ALA A 88 13.88 -16.27 18.68
CA ALA A 88 13.45 -17.63 18.40
C ALA A 88 12.16 -17.65 17.57
N ALA A 89 11.97 -18.74 16.85
CA ALA A 89 10.70 -19.04 16.18
C ALA A 89 9.70 -19.60 17.21
N LEU A 90 8.58 -18.91 17.38
CA LEU A 90 7.43 -19.38 18.14
C LEU A 90 6.54 -20.24 17.24
N ALA A 91 6.29 -21.48 17.66
CA ALA A 91 5.34 -22.39 17.00
C ALA A 91 3.88 -22.11 17.42
N GLY A 92 2.92 -22.82 16.83
CA GLY A 92 1.50 -22.73 17.15
C GLY A 92 0.64 -22.30 15.97
N ASP A 93 -0.62 -21.95 16.24
CA ASP A 93 -1.62 -21.62 15.22
C ASP A 93 -1.27 -20.39 14.39
N ARG A 94 -0.49 -19.47 14.96
CA ARG A 94 0.07 -18.30 14.28
C ARG A 94 1.56 -18.21 14.60
N PRO A 95 2.43 -18.88 13.83
CA PRO A 95 3.86 -18.86 14.08
C PRO A 95 4.41 -17.43 14.06
N GLY A 96 5.38 -17.16 14.92
CA GLY A 96 5.94 -15.83 15.05
C GLY A 96 7.42 -15.82 15.37
N LEU A 97 8.00 -14.63 15.37
CA LEU A 97 9.35 -14.35 15.82
C LEU A 97 9.26 -13.58 17.14
N VAL A 98 9.98 -14.05 18.15
CA VAL A 98 10.01 -13.48 19.50
C VAL A 98 11.45 -13.30 20.01
N ILE A 99 11.60 -12.59 21.12
CA ILE A 99 12.86 -12.53 21.88
C ILE A 99 12.94 -13.78 22.77
N GLU A 100 13.97 -14.60 22.58
CA GLU A 100 14.30 -15.73 23.49
C GLU A 100 15.24 -15.25 24.60
N ALA A 101 16.34 -14.60 24.21
CA ALA A 101 17.30 -13.99 25.11
C ALA A 101 17.81 -12.69 24.50
N PRO A 102 18.00 -11.60 25.27
CA PRO A 102 18.50 -10.36 24.72
C PRO A 102 19.93 -10.55 24.19
N ALA A 103 20.15 -10.16 22.94
CA ALA A 103 21.47 -10.14 22.31
C ALA A 103 22.37 -9.02 22.85
N GLY A 104 21.77 -8.04 23.53
CA GLY A 104 22.44 -6.91 24.16
C GLY A 104 21.46 -5.84 24.60
N ARG A 105 22.02 -4.70 25.02
CA ARG A 105 21.27 -3.48 25.32
C ARG A 105 21.67 -2.37 24.36
N THR A 106 20.74 -1.48 24.08
CA THR A 106 20.95 -0.29 23.27
C THR A 106 20.24 0.90 23.91
N GLU A 107 20.74 2.11 23.64
CA GLU A 107 20.03 3.35 23.94
C GLU A 107 19.33 3.85 22.69
N TYR A 108 18.09 4.32 22.85
CA TYR A 108 17.35 5.00 21.80
C TYR A 108 16.83 6.33 22.33
N THR A 109 17.18 7.40 21.62
CA THR A 109 16.58 8.71 21.80
C THR A 109 15.56 8.90 20.69
N ASP A 110 14.29 9.00 21.07
CA ASP A 110 13.21 9.27 20.14
C ASP A 110 13.39 10.69 19.54
N PRO A 111 13.57 10.83 18.21
CA PRO A 111 13.90 12.11 17.60
C PRO A 111 12.74 13.11 17.60
N HIS A 112 11.51 12.67 17.90
CA HIS A 112 10.30 13.48 17.86
C HIS A 112 9.89 13.97 19.24
N THR A 113 10.31 13.28 20.30
CA THR A 113 9.99 13.63 21.70
C THR A 113 11.21 13.97 22.54
N GLY A 114 12.42 13.63 22.07
CA GLY A 114 13.66 13.76 22.85
C GLY A 114 13.78 12.74 24.01
N ARG A 115 12.78 11.87 24.21
CA ARG A 115 12.80 10.87 25.28
C ARG A 115 13.88 9.84 25.01
N LYS A 116 14.78 9.67 25.97
CA LYS A 116 15.82 8.63 25.96
C LYS A 116 15.32 7.39 26.71
N GLY A 117 15.62 6.21 26.17
CA GLY A 117 15.35 4.95 26.84
C GLY A 117 16.41 3.89 26.54
N THR A 118 16.70 3.06 27.53
CA THR A 118 17.48 1.83 27.35
C THR A 118 16.54 0.68 27.00
N TRP A 119 16.98 -0.16 26.07
CA TRP A 119 16.22 -1.28 25.53
C TRP A 119 17.11 -2.52 25.46
N GLU A 120 16.57 -3.67 25.86
CA GLU A 120 17.10 -4.95 25.43
C GLU A 120 16.69 -5.20 23.98
N TYR A 121 17.57 -5.78 23.18
CA TYR A 121 17.26 -6.12 21.80
C TYR A 121 17.63 -7.55 21.45
N ALA A 122 16.93 -8.10 20.48
CA ALA A 122 17.32 -9.30 19.75
C ALA A 122 17.08 -9.07 18.25
N ALA A 123 17.83 -9.75 17.39
CA ALA A 123 17.74 -9.56 15.95
C ALA A 123 17.51 -10.89 15.23
N TRP A 124 16.80 -10.81 14.11
CA TRP A 124 16.63 -11.89 13.16
C TRP A 124 16.93 -11.36 11.76
N SER A 125 17.73 -12.09 11.00
CA SER A 125 17.99 -11.78 9.59
C SER A 125 17.39 -12.87 8.71
N SER A 126 16.62 -12.49 7.71
CA SER A 126 16.05 -13.44 6.75
C SER A 126 17.16 -14.16 5.96
N PRO A 127 16.89 -15.33 5.36
CA PRO A 127 17.68 -15.76 4.21
C PRO A 127 17.73 -14.67 3.13
N VAL A 128 18.79 -14.63 2.34
CA VAL A 128 18.86 -13.77 1.15
C VAL A 128 17.84 -14.28 0.15
N HIS A 129 16.97 -13.40 -0.32
CA HIS A 129 16.01 -13.68 -1.38
C HIS A 129 16.55 -13.18 -2.71
N ARG A 130 16.57 -14.04 -3.73
CA ARG A 130 16.82 -13.64 -5.12
C ARG A 130 15.48 -13.27 -5.73
N SER A 131 15.32 -12.01 -6.10
CA SER A 131 14.09 -11.53 -6.73
C SER A 131 13.87 -12.23 -8.06
N ALA A 132 12.66 -12.75 -8.30
CA ALA A 132 12.28 -13.23 -9.63
C ALA A 132 12.22 -12.08 -10.65
N VAL A 133 11.99 -10.85 -10.17
CA VAL A 133 11.96 -9.63 -10.96
C VAL A 133 13.05 -8.67 -10.47
N PRO A 134 14.17 -8.51 -11.19
CA PRO A 134 15.15 -7.46 -10.88
C PRO A 134 14.46 -6.09 -10.88
N GLY A 135 14.42 -5.43 -9.73
CA GLY A 135 13.53 -4.28 -9.49
C GLY A 135 14.24 -2.94 -9.39
N THR A 136 13.46 -1.87 -9.42
CA THR A 136 13.89 -0.50 -9.14
C THR A 136 13.30 0.05 -7.86
N GLU A 137 12.26 -0.58 -7.31
CA GLU A 137 11.64 -0.18 -6.05
C GLU A 137 11.38 -1.40 -5.16
N THR A 138 11.55 -1.22 -3.84
CA THR A 138 11.29 -2.21 -2.82
C THR A 138 10.50 -1.61 -1.66
N ILE A 139 9.44 -2.29 -1.21
CA ILE A 139 8.59 -1.88 -0.08
C ILE A 139 8.47 -3.03 0.91
N ALA A 140 8.87 -2.81 2.16
CA ALA A 140 8.74 -3.82 3.20
C ALA A 140 7.33 -3.82 3.82
N SER A 141 6.86 -4.98 4.23
CA SER A 141 5.63 -5.16 5.02
C SER A 141 5.95 -5.98 6.26
N TRP A 142 5.33 -5.62 7.39
CA TRP A 142 5.44 -6.36 8.64
C TRP A 142 4.10 -6.39 9.39
N ASN A 143 3.89 -7.46 10.13
CA ASN A 143 2.72 -7.70 10.95
C ASN A 143 3.22 -8.06 12.34
N ALA A 144 3.02 -7.18 13.32
CA ALA A 144 3.58 -7.37 14.65
C ALA A 144 2.62 -6.92 15.74
N HIS A 145 2.70 -7.60 16.88
CA HIS A 145 2.17 -7.13 18.15
C HIS A 145 3.32 -6.59 18.98
N THR A 146 3.18 -5.33 19.42
CA THR A 146 4.13 -4.72 20.35
C THR A 146 3.36 -4.28 21.60
N PRO A 147 3.32 -5.12 22.65
CA PRO A 147 2.80 -4.70 23.95
C PRO A 147 3.50 -3.44 24.48
N PRO A 148 2.93 -2.71 25.46
CA PRO A 148 3.61 -1.61 26.14
C PRO A 148 5.01 -2.01 26.60
N GLY A 149 5.97 -1.11 26.45
CA GLY A 149 7.38 -1.38 26.73
C GLY A 149 8.09 -2.18 25.64
N THR A 150 7.56 -2.21 24.41
CA THR A 150 8.18 -2.90 23.28
C THR A 150 8.02 -2.15 21.96
N TRP A 151 8.92 -2.40 21.01
CA TRP A 151 8.85 -1.88 19.64
C TRP A 151 9.76 -2.71 18.72
N ILE A 152 9.67 -2.49 17.41
CA ILE A 152 10.51 -3.16 16.41
C ILE A 152 11.18 -2.16 15.46
N GLN A 153 12.35 -2.53 14.94
CA GLN A 153 13.00 -1.88 13.82
C GLN A 153 13.01 -2.84 12.63
N VAL A 154 12.60 -2.35 11.46
CA VAL A 154 12.61 -3.09 10.20
C VAL A 154 13.69 -2.50 9.29
N GLU A 155 14.59 -3.36 8.84
CA GLU A 155 15.76 -2.97 8.06
C GLU A 155 15.88 -3.81 6.81
N LEU A 156 16.37 -3.22 5.72
CA LEU A 156 16.57 -3.90 4.45
C LEU A 156 17.95 -3.62 3.89
N ARG A 157 18.57 -4.67 3.35
CA ARG A 157 19.77 -4.59 2.53
C ARG A 157 19.48 -5.18 1.16
N ALA A 158 19.85 -4.47 0.10
CA ALA A 158 19.71 -4.91 -1.28
C ALA A 158 21.06 -5.20 -1.92
N THR A 159 21.06 -6.01 -2.97
CA THR A 159 22.21 -6.27 -3.84
C THR A 159 21.85 -5.89 -5.27
N TYR A 160 22.70 -5.11 -5.92
CA TYR A 160 22.53 -4.71 -7.31
C TYR A 160 23.00 -5.80 -8.28
N GLY A 161 22.67 -5.66 -9.57
CA GLY A 161 23.17 -6.55 -10.62
C GLY A 161 24.70 -6.63 -10.73
N SER A 162 25.43 -5.61 -10.26
CA SER A 162 26.89 -5.61 -10.18
C SER A 162 27.47 -6.47 -9.04
N GLY A 163 26.62 -6.97 -8.14
CA GLY A 163 27.03 -7.64 -6.91
C GLY A 163 27.31 -6.70 -5.73
N ALA A 164 27.36 -5.38 -5.96
CA ALA A 164 27.48 -4.41 -4.87
C ALA A 164 26.24 -4.43 -3.98
N THR A 165 26.44 -4.34 -2.66
CA THR A 165 25.37 -4.35 -1.66
C THR A 165 25.17 -2.98 -1.05
N THR A 166 23.93 -2.61 -0.78
CA THR A 166 23.61 -1.41 -0.01
C THR A 166 24.07 -1.55 1.45
N PRO A 167 24.15 -0.44 2.19
CA PRO A 167 24.06 -0.48 3.65
C PRO A 167 22.75 -1.14 4.11
N TRP A 168 22.67 -1.44 5.41
CA TRP A 168 21.38 -1.74 6.04
C TRP A 168 20.60 -0.44 6.22
N TYR A 169 19.52 -0.29 5.45
CA TYR A 169 18.61 0.84 5.57
C TYR A 169 17.52 0.56 6.59
N VAL A 170 17.23 1.53 7.46
CA VAL A 170 16.08 1.45 8.38
C VAL A 170 14.83 1.88 7.63
N LEU A 171 13.90 0.97 7.37
CA LEU A 171 12.65 1.27 6.68
C LEU A 171 11.56 1.77 7.64
N GLY A 172 11.66 1.41 8.93
CA GLY A 172 10.75 1.92 9.94
C GLY A 172 11.14 1.52 11.36
N ARG A 173 10.87 2.41 12.31
CA ARG A 173 10.81 2.10 13.74
C ARG A 173 9.35 2.16 14.16
N TRP A 174 8.84 1.03 14.61
CA TRP A 174 7.40 0.83 14.72
C TRP A 174 6.98 0.19 16.05
N ALA A 175 5.89 0.70 16.61
CA ALA A 175 5.14 0.13 17.73
C ALA A 175 3.64 0.30 17.43
N SER A 176 2.78 -0.59 17.92
CA SER A 176 1.31 -0.51 17.80
C SER A 176 0.76 0.75 18.49
N GLY A 177 1.29 1.09 19.66
CA GLY A 177 0.98 2.34 20.39
C GLY A 177 2.03 3.44 20.17
N ASP A 178 1.73 4.65 20.66
CA ASP A 178 2.60 5.83 20.54
C ASP A 178 3.22 6.28 21.89
N GLY A 179 3.14 5.42 22.91
CA GLY A 179 3.64 5.71 24.27
C GLY A 179 5.12 5.35 24.50
N ASP A 180 5.64 4.34 23.80
CA ASP A 180 7.02 3.85 23.93
C ASP A 180 7.99 4.61 23.03
N ILE A 181 7.62 4.71 21.75
CA ILE A 181 8.28 5.51 20.72
C ILE A 181 7.20 6.15 19.85
N ARG A 182 7.53 7.26 19.21
CA ARG A 182 6.81 7.81 18.07
C ARG A 182 7.22 7.02 16.83
N ARG A 183 6.28 6.22 16.30
CA ARG A 183 6.46 5.51 15.02
C ARG A 183 7.01 6.48 13.97
N THR A 184 8.05 6.04 13.26
CA THR A 184 8.77 6.92 12.35
C THR A 184 9.42 6.14 11.22
N SER A 185 9.24 6.63 9.99
CA SER A 185 10.16 6.31 8.88
C SER A 185 11.52 6.96 9.10
N VAL A 186 12.50 6.56 8.30
CA VAL A 186 13.85 7.17 8.26
C VAL A 186 14.17 7.54 6.82
N ASP A 187 13.61 8.68 6.40
CA ASP A 187 13.69 9.21 5.05
C ASP A 187 15.09 9.72 4.68
N GLY A 188 15.50 9.57 3.42
CA GLY A 188 16.70 10.18 2.85
C GLY A 188 18.00 9.40 3.05
N GLN A 189 17.96 8.17 3.57
CA GLN A 189 19.13 7.29 3.58
C GLN A 189 19.52 6.91 2.14
N THR A 190 20.82 7.02 1.80
CA THR A 190 21.30 6.77 0.43
C THR A 190 22.74 6.24 0.41
N ASP A 191 23.08 5.50 -0.64
CA ASP A 191 24.43 5.07 -1.02
C ASP A 191 24.91 5.73 -2.33
N GLY A 192 24.17 6.73 -2.83
CA GLY A 192 24.38 7.39 -4.11
C GLY A 192 23.82 6.64 -5.33
N THR A 193 23.31 5.42 -5.15
CA THR A 193 22.67 4.59 -6.20
C THR A 193 21.19 4.38 -5.93
N SER A 194 20.81 4.21 -4.66
CA SER A 194 19.43 4.13 -4.20
C SER A 194 19.19 5.01 -2.99
N THR A 195 17.93 5.41 -2.80
CA THR A 195 17.50 6.25 -1.70
C THR A 195 16.21 5.71 -1.08
N VAL A 196 16.11 5.75 0.25
CA VAL A 196 14.87 5.47 0.98
C VAL A 196 14.00 6.72 1.00
N TRP A 197 12.79 6.61 0.46
CA TRP A 197 11.75 7.63 0.44
C TRP A 197 10.58 7.19 1.32
N THR A 198 10.54 7.65 2.57
CA THR A 198 9.51 7.28 3.58
C THR A 198 9.31 5.77 3.77
N ASP A 199 8.59 5.10 2.86
CA ASP A 199 8.27 3.68 2.86
C ASP A 199 8.90 2.86 1.71
N THR A 200 9.55 3.52 0.74
CA THR A 200 10.04 2.89 -0.49
C THR A 200 11.55 3.07 -0.62
N LEU A 201 12.30 1.96 -0.76
CA LEU A 201 13.68 2.01 -1.27
C LEU A 201 13.61 2.07 -2.80
N ALA A 202 14.18 3.11 -3.42
CA ALA A 202 14.16 3.28 -4.87
C ALA A 202 15.57 3.45 -5.43
N VAL A 203 15.85 2.78 -6.55
CA VAL A 203 17.03 3.05 -7.38
C VAL A 203 16.86 4.42 -8.02
N ASP A 204 17.83 5.30 -7.81
CA ASP A 204 17.75 6.70 -8.23
C ASP A 204 17.81 6.84 -9.76
N ALA A 205 17.21 7.92 -10.29
CA ALA A 205 16.97 8.06 -11.72
C ALA A 205 18.20 7.85 -12.63
N PRO A 206 19.41 8.39 -12.31
CA PRO A 206 20.59 8.14 -13.12
C PRO A 206 21.00 6.66 -13.16
N ALA A 207 21.03 5.99 -12.00
CA ALA A 207 21.36 4.58 -11.90
C ALA A 207 20.31 3.70 -12.58
N ARG A 208 19.02 4.02 -12.38
CA ARG A 208 17.89 3.35 -13.03
C ARG A 208 17.98 3.42 -14.55
N ALA A 209 18.31 4.59 -15.10
CA ALA A 209 18.50 4.81 -16.53
C ALA A 209 19.69 4.01 -17.09
N ASN A 210 20.73 3.81 -16.29
CA ASN A 210 21.87 2.97 -16.62
C ASN A 210 21.62 1.45 -16.41
N GLY A 211 20.37 1.04 -16.20
CA GLY A 211 19.98 -0.36 -16.06
C GLY A 211 20.26 -0.98 -14.69
N VAL A 212 20.62 -0.20 -13.67
CA VAL A 212 20.79 -0.72 -12.31
C VAL A 212 19.46 -1.27 -11.78
N ARG A 213 19.51 -2.48 -11.24
CA ARG A 213 18.38 -3.19 -10.63
C ARG A 213 18.80 -3.85 -9.33
N ILE A 214 17.87 -3.92 -8.38
CA ILE A 214 17.93 -4.74 -7.18
C ILE A 214 17.64 -6.19 -7.59
N THR A 215 18.62 -7.08 -7.43
CA THR A 215 18.52 -8.49 -7.82
C THR A 215 18.33 -9.41 -6.62
N HIS A 216 18.88 -9.04 -5.46
CA HIS A 216 18.71 -9.77 -4.22
C HIS A 216 18.41 -8.79 -3.09
N TRP A 217 17.81 -9.29 -2.03
CA TRP A 217 17.63 -8.51 -0.81
C TRP A 217 17.52 -9.40 0.42
N GLN A 218 17.69 -8.79 1.58
CA GLN A 218 17.59 -9.42 2.88
C GLN A 218 16.92 -8.45 3.86
N LEU A 219 16.06 -8.98 4.73
CA LEU A 219 15.49 -8.23 5.84
C LEU A 219 16.21 -8.53 7.14
N ARG A 220 16.28 -7.52 8.00
CA ARG A 220 16.62 -7.67 9.42
C ARG A 220 15.50 -7.07 10.26
N LEU A 221 15.04 -7.83 11.23
CA LEU A 221 14.10 -7.42 12.25
C LEU A 221 14.84 -7.30 13.57
N THR A 222 14.84 -6.12 14.17
CA THR A 222 15.39 -5.91 15.52
C THR A 222 14.24 -5.64 16.48
N LEU A 223 14.03 -6.58 17.40
CA LEU A 223 12.96 -6.58 18.39
C LEU A 223 13.49 -5.93 19.66
N HIS A 224 12.72 -5.01 20.25
CA HIS A 224 13.12 -4.28 21.46
C HIS A 224 12.09 -4.47 22.57
N ARG A 225 12.59 -4.63 23.80
CA ARG A 225 11.78 -4.59 25.03
C ARG A 225 12.50 -3.83 26.15
N LYS A 226 11.76 -3.39 27.17
CA LYS A 226 12.37 -2.82 28.37
C LYS A 226 13.31 -3.84 29.05
N PRO A 227 14.46 -3.41 29.61
CA PRO A 227 15.36 -4.31 30.32
C PRO A 227 14.67 -5.10 31.43
N GLY A 228 14.91 -6.41 31.49
CA GLY A 228 14.29 -7.30 32.47
C GLY A 228 12.81 -7.63 32.25
N ALA A 229 12.16 -7.08 31.22
CA ALA A 229 10.78 -7.45 30.89
C ALA A 229 10.70 -8.91 30.43
N ALA A 230 9.74 -9.67 30.96
CA ALA A 230 9.56 -11.08 30.58
C ALA A 230 9.02 -11.25 29.15
N GLN A 231 8.17 -10.31 28.71
CA GLN A 231 7.53 -10.34 27.39
C GLN A 231 8.21 -9.37 26.42
N GLY A 232 8.13 -9.69 25.13
CA GLY A 232 8.66 -8.88 24.04
C GLY A 232 7.66 -8.75 22.89
N PRO A 233 8.00 -8.04 21.81
CA PRO A 233 7.16 -7.96 20.64
C PRO A 233 7.12 -9.33 19.94
N THR A 234 6.02 -9.61 19.24
CA THR A 234 5.88 -10.79 18.38
C THR A 234 5.64 -10.36 16.95
N VAL A 235 6.45 -10.86 16.00
CA VAL A 235 6.25 -10.60 14.57
C VAL A 235 5.68 -11.86 13.91
N TRP A 236 4.53 -11.75 13.24
CA TRP A 236 3.85 -12.90 12.60
C TRP A 236 4.05 -12.96 11.09
N LEU A 237 4.37 -11.83 10.46
CA LEU A 237 4.73 -11.78 9.04
C LEU A 237 5.72 -10.66 8.83
N ALA A 238 6.76 -10.91 8.04
CA ALA A 238 7.63 -9.88 7.50
C ALA A 238 8.03 -10.24 6.06
N GLY A 239 8.28 -9.24 5.23
CA GLY A 239 8.69 -9.48 3.85
C GLY A 239 8.77 -8.18 3.07
N ALA A 240 9.00 -8.31 1.76
CA ALA A 240 9.02 -7.16 0.88
C ALA A 240 8.46 -7.52 -0.50
N MET A 241 7.95 -6.49 -1.15
CA MET A 241 7.66 -6.46 -2.57
C MET A 241 8.82 -5.75 -3.29
N VAL A 242 9.33 -6.35 -4.36
CA VAL A 242 10.25 -5.73 -5.31
C VAL A 242 9.53 -5.54 -6.64
N SER A 243 9.74 -4.41 -7.31
CA SER A 243 9.08 -4.15 -8.59
C SER A 243 9.93 -3.41 -9.61
N ASP A 244 9.67 -3.70 -10.89
CA ASP A 244 10.17 -2.96 -12.05
C ASP A 244 8.99 -2.56 -12.97
N VAL A 245 8.20 -1.58 -12.52
CA VAL A 245 7.08 -1.07 -13.34
C VAL A 245 7.61 0.00 -14.28
N PRO A 246 7.45 -0.15 -15.61
CA PRO A 246 7.99 0.81 -16.56
C PRO A 246 7.31 2.18 -16.44
N ASP A 247 8.03 3.23 -16.87
CA ASP A 247 7.46 4.57 -17.01
C ASP A 247 6.36 4.53 -18.09
N ARG A 248 5.12 4.84 -17.70
CA ARG A 248 3.94 4.78 -18.57
C ARG A 248 2.87 5.79 -18.14
N TYR A 249 2.24 6.44 -19.12
CA TYR A 249 1.15 7.40 -18.92
C TYR A 249 -0.25 6.77 -18.98
N THR A 250 -0.35 5.66 -19.72
CA THR A 250 -1.55 4.83 -19.86
C THR A 250 -1.14 3.37 -19.78
N VAL A 251 -2.12 2.49 -19.59
CA VAL A 251 -1.91 1.04 -19.56
C VAL A 251 -2.81 0.34 -20.59
N PRO A 252 -2.49 -0.90 -21.00
CA PRO A 252 -3.41 -1.71 -21.79
C PRO A 252 -4.76 -1.88 -21.10
N ALA A 253 -5.84 -1.91 -21.86
CA ALA A 253 -7.17 -2.14 -21.31
C ALA A 253 -7.35 -3.60 -20.91
N SER A 254 -7.80 -3.89 -19.69
CA SER A 254 -8.22 -5.25 -19.31
C SER A 254 -9.72 -5.48 -19.59
N ALA A 255 -10.04 -6.68 -20.06
CA ALA A 255 -11.43 -7.10 -20.22
C ALA A 255 -12.09 -7.34 -18.84
N PRO A 256 -13.36 -6.95 -18.66
CA PRO A 256 -14.10 -7.22 -17.43
C PRO A 256 -14.45 -8.72 -17.33
N SER A 257 -14.61 -9.24 -16.11
CA SER A 257 -15.05 -10.64 -15.94
C SER A 257 -16.51 -10.91 -16.33
N GLY A 258 -17.29 -9.86 -16.61
CA GLY A 258 -18.69 -9.96 -17.05
C GLY A 258 -19.70 -10.23 -15.92
N THR A 259 -19.24 -10.38 -14.67
CA THR A 259 -20.09 -10.67 -13.51
C THR A 259 -20.05 -9.52 -12.50
N ALA A 260 -21.21 -9.03 -12.10
CA ALA A 260 -21.29 -8.06 -11.00
C ALA A 260 -20.97 -8.76 -9.67
N HIS A 261 -20.14 -8.11 -8.85
CA HIS A 261 -19.82 -8.58 -7.50
C HIS A 261 -19.49 -7.38 -6.61
N GLU A 262 -20.07 -7.32 -5.42
CA GLU A 262 -19.82 -6.24 -4.47
C GLU A 262 -19.80 -6.78 -3.04
N LEU A 263 -18.70 -6.49 -2.35
CA LEU A 263 -18.47 -6.82 -0.96
C LEU A 263 -19.15 -5.78 -0.05
N LYS A 264 -19.71 -6.25 1.07
CA LYS A 264 -20.39 -5.41 2.06
C LYS A 264 -19.40 -4.74 3.01
N VAL A 265 -18.51 -3.92 2.46
CA VAL A 265 -17.53 -3.16 3.24
C VAL A 265 -18.22 -1.91 3.84
N PRO A 266 -18.06 -1.63 5.14
CA PRO A 266 -18.60 -0.43 5.77
C PRO A 266 -18.04 0.84 5.12
N ARG A 267 -18.75 1.95 5.30
CA ARG A 267 -18.48 3.20 4.58
C ARG A 267 -18.15 4.29 5.58
N TYR A 268 -16.95 4.83 5.48
CA TYR A 268 -16.48 5.93 6.31
C TYR A 268 -15.94 7.05 5.44
N SER A 269 -16.38 8.27 5.74
CA SER A 269 -15.87 9.50 5.16
C SER A 269 -14.76 10.04 6.04
N GLN A 270 -13.67 10.48 5.42
CA GLN A 270 -12.62 11.21 6.13
C GLN A 270 -13.05 12.67 6.41
N GLU A 271 -13.85 13.27 5.51
CA GLU A 271 -14.21 14.69 5.54
C GLU A 271 -15.12 15.07 6.72
N ILE A 272 -15.84 14.12 7.31
CA ILE A 272 -16.56 14.42 8.57
C ILE A 272 -15.61 14.75 9.72
N HIS A 273 -14.32 14.42 9.57
CA HIS A 273 -13.26 14.68 10.55
C HIS A 273 -12.36 15.87 10.19
N THR A 274 -12.73 16.68 9.20
CA THR A 274 -11.99 17.89 8.81
C THR A 274 -11.69 18.78 10.03
N GLY A 275 -10.42 19.15 10.20
CA GLY A 275 -9.93 19.96 11.32
C GLY A 275 -9.91 19.27 12.70
N ARG A 276 -10.33 18.00 12.82
CA ARG A 276 -10.28 17.25 14.08
C ARG A 276 -8.90 16.65 14.28
N TYR A 277 -8.35 16.77 15.49
CA TYR A 277 -7.01 16.26 15.84
C TYR A 277 -5.90 16.71 14.86
N PRO A 278 -5.67 18.03 14.72
CA PRO A 278 -4.76 18.58 13.71
C PRO A 278 -3.31 18.09 13.83
N GLN A 279 -2.91 17.59 15.01
CA GLN A 279 -1.60 16.96 15.20
C GLN A 279 -1.39 15.71 14.32
N TYR A 280 -2.47 15.09 13.82
CA TYR A 280 -2.41 13.96 12.91
C TYR A 280 -2.68 14.43 11.47
N ASP A 281 -1.84 15.31 10.93
CA ASP A 281 -1.92 15.75 9.53
C ASP A 281 -3.13 16.67 9.22
N ASN A 282 -3.35 17.67 10.07
CA ASN A 282 -4.43 18.68 10.00
C ASN A 282 -5.86 18.15 10.17
N GLY A 283 -6.07 16.84 10.15
CA GLY A 283 -7.36 16.21 10.40
C GLY A 283 -7.81 15.33 9.24
N GLY A 284 -9.13 15.12 9.16
CA GLY A 284 -9.78 14.26 8.18
C GLY A 284 -9.35 14.48 6.74
N GLU A 285 -8.96 15.70 6.37
CA GLU A 285 -8.52 16.12 5.03
C GLU A 285 -7.36 15.26 4.49
N ALA A 286 -6.56 14.64 5.37
CA ALA A 286 -5.42 13.80 5.00
C ALA A 286 -5.56 12.33 5.45
N TRP A 287 -6.75 11.89 5.85
CA TRP A 287 -6.99 10.57 6.46
C TRP A 287 -7.51 9.48 5.51
N CYS A 288 -7.34 9.65 4.20
CA CYS A 288 -7.80 8.67 3.21
C CYS A 288 -7.29 7.23 3.48
N SER A 289 -6.02 7.09 3.86
CA SER A 289 -5.37 5.81 4.13
C SER A 289 -5.88 5.13 5.42
N PRO A 290 -5.88 5.78 6.60
CA PRO A 290 -6.45 5.18 7.81
C PRO A 290 -7.95 4.94 7.71
N THR A 291 -8.71 5.81 7.02
CA THR A 291 -10.15 5.63 6.80
C THR A 291 -10.41 4.39 5.94
N SER A 292 -9.69 4.23 4.83
CA SER A 292 -9.76 3.02 3.98
C SER A 292 -9.34 1.76 4.73
N SER A 293 -8.29 1.86 5.55
CA SER A 293 -7.82 0.75 6.37
C SER A 293 -8.89 0.28 7.34
N GLN A 294 -9.52 1.24 8.03
CA GLN A 294 -10.57 0.96 9.00
C GLN A 294 -11.82 0.34 8.36
N MET A 295 -12.20 0.76 7.15
CA MET A 295 -13.27 0.12 6.39
C MET A 295 -13.01 -1.38 6.16
N ILE A 296 -11.80 -1.77 5.73
CA ILE A 296 -11.49 -3.19 5.49
C ILE A 296 -11.31 -3.98 6.80
N ILE A 297 -10.72 -3.39 7.83
CA ILE A 297 -10.58 -4.03 9.16
C ILE A 297 -11.97 -4.42 9.69
N GLU A 298 -12.96 -3.52 9.55
CA GLU A 298 -14.33 -3.78 9.98
C GLU A 298 -15.10 -4.74 9.07
N TYR A 299 -14.82 -4.76 7.76
CA TYR A 299 -15.34 -5.79 6.85
C TYR A 299 -14.97 -7.20 7.32
N TRP A 300 -13.78 -7.39 7.88
CA TRP A 300 -13.36 -8.65 8.47
C TRP A 300 -13.86 -8.87 9.92
N GLY A 301 -14.77 -8.02 10.40
CA GLY A 301 -15.38 -8.14 11.72
C GLY A 301 -14.41 -7.82 12.87
N ARG A 302 -13.51 -6.85 12.67
CA ARG A 302 -12.61 -6.34 13.72
C ARG A 302 -12.86 -4.87 13.97
N LYS A 303 -12.79 -4.45 15.23
CA LYS A 303 -12.98 -3.06 15.68
C LYS A 303 -12.03 -2.76 16.85
N PRO A 304 -11.61 -1.50 17.05
CA PRO A 304 -10.96 -1.08 18.30
C PRO A 304 -11.85 -1.43 19.50
N ALA A 305 -11.23 -1.75 20.64
CA ALA A 305 -11.98 -1.93 21.88
C ALA A 305 -12.48 -0.57 22.41
N ALA A 306 -13.45 -0.57 23.33
CA ALA A 306 -14.00 0.69 23.86
C ALA A 306 -12.92 1.51 24.57
N GLU A 307 -11.98 0.84 25.23
CA GLU A 307 -10.84 1.42 25.94
C GLU A 307 -9.86 2.11 24.96
N ASP A 308 -9.66 1.52 23.78
CA ASP A 308 -8.82 2.09 22.71
C ASP A 308 -9.41 3.38 22.12
N LEU A 309 -10.73 3.57 22.28
CA LEU A 309 -11.47 4.72 21.79
C LEU A 309 -11.69 5.79 22.87
N ALA A 310 -11.37 5.52 24.14
CA ALA A 310 -11.66 6.41 25.27
C ALA A 310 -10.95 7.77 25.19
N TRP A 311 -9.90 7.89 24.37
CA TRP A 311 -9.20 9.16 24.13
C TRP A 311 -9.92 10.05 23.10
N VAL A 312 -10.85 9.48 22.32
CA VAL A 312 -11.58 10.21 21.28
C VAL A 312 -12.71 11.01 21.92
N ASP A 313 -12.93 12.24 21.43
CA ASP A 313 -14.00 13.11 21.87
C ASP A 313 -15.34 12.43 21.55
N PRO A 314 -16.20 12.18 22.54
CA PRO A 314 -17.44 11.42 22.34
C PRO A 314 -18.45 12.13 21.43
N ARG A 315 -18.24 13.42 21.11
CA ARG A 315 -19.07 14.17 20.15
C ARG A 315 -18.74 13.81 18.70
N TYR A 316 -17.59 13.20 18.44
CA TYR A 316 -17.18 12.83 17.09
C TYR A 316 -17.79 11.49 16.68
N ALA A 317 -18.52 11.49 15.58
CA ALA A 317 -18.88 10.27 14.86
C ALA A 317 -17.61 9.51 14.43
N ASP A 318 -17.76 8.20 14.22
CA ASP A 318 -16.71 7.31 13.71
C ASP A 318 -15.38 7.40 14.47
N PRO A 319 -15.38 7.20 15.81
CA PRO A 319 -14.18 7.35 16.64
C PRO A 319 -13.05 6.39 16.24
N HIS A 320 -13.40 5.28 15.58
CA HIS A 320 -12.44 4.33 15.02
C HIS A 320 -11.60 4.91 13.87
N VAL A 321 -12.10 5.89 13.10
CA VAL A 321 -11.31 6.59 12.08
C VAL A 321 -10.27 7.49 12.75
N CYS A 322 -10.64 8.21 13.81
CA CYS A 322 -9.70 8.98 14.63
C CYS A 322 -8.63 8.08 15.26
N HIS A 323 -9.05 6.92 15.80
CA HIS A 323 -8.13 5.91 16.31
C HIS A 323 -7.18 5.41 15.23
N ALA A 324 -7.68 5.05 14.05
CA ALA A 324 -6.84 4.63 12.93
C ALA A 324 -5.80 5.69 12.55
N ALA A 325 -6.20 6.96 12.42
CA ALA A 325 -5.29 8.06 12.09
C ALA A 325 -4.13 8.17 13.10
N ARG A 326 -4.44 8.21 14.40
CA ARG A 326 -3.40 8.19 15.46
C ARG A 326 -2.51 6.96 15.34
N SER A 327 -3.09 5.79 15.12
CA SER A 327 -2.39 4.50 15.08
C SER A 327 -1.52 4.30 13.84
N THR A 328 -1.76 5.06 12.77
CA THR A 328 -0.96 5.01 11.52
C THR A 328 -0.03 6.21 11.32
N TYR A 329 -0.12 7.24 12.14
CA TYR A 329 0.67 8.46 11.99
C TYR A 329 2.19 8.18 12.03
N ASP A 330 2.88 8.58 10.97
CA ASP A 330 4.33 8.55 10.86
C ASP A 330 4.88 9.94 11.20
N SER A 331 5.66 10.02 12.27
CA SER A 331 6.11 11.31 12.81
C SER A 331 7.18 12.00 11.96
N ALA A 332 7.99 11.25 11.20
CA ALA A 332 8.96 11.86 10.27
C ALA A 332 8.28 12.36 8.99
N TYR A 333 7.35 11.56 8.45
CA TYR A 333 6.52 11.94 7.31
C TYR A 333 5.53 13.06 7.65
N ARG A 334 5.12 13.15 8.93
CA ARG A 334 4.06 14.00 9.48
C ARG A 334 2.69 13.73 8.87
N GLY A 335 2.42 12.48 8.53
CA GLY A 335 1.17 12.08 7.89
C GLY A 335 0.74 10.66 8.19
N CYS A 336 -0.51 10.34 7.84
CA CYS A 336 -1.11 9.02 8.03
C CYS A 336 -0.95 8.12 6.77
N GLY A 337 -0.28 8.63 5.74
CA GLY A 337 -0.17 8.01 4.42
C GLY A 337 0.97 7.01 4.23
N ASN A 338 1.76 6.66 5.27
CA ASN A 338 2.82 5.66 5.17
C ASN A 338 2.21 4.25 4.96
N TRP A 339 2.48 3.61 3.81
CA TRP A 339 1.72 2.40 3.40
C TRP A 339 1.99 1.20 4.33
N PRO A 340 3.26 0.84 4.64
CA PRO A 340 3.54 -0.24 5.58
C PRO A 340 2.97 0.01 6.98
N PHE A 341 2.88 1.26 7.45
CA PHE A 341 2.33 1.55 8.78
C PHE A 341 0.83 1.26 8.85
N ASN A 342 0.08 1.54 7.78
CA ASN A 342 -1.33 1.17 7.68
C ASN A 342 -1.52 -0.35 7.65
N ALA A 343 -0.71 -1.07 6.87
CA ALA A 343 -0.74 -2.53 6.85
C ALA A 343 -0.37 -3.16 8.22
N ALA A 344 0.63 -2.60 8.90
CA ALA A 344 1.03 -3.03 10.23
C ALA A 344 -0.05 -2.72 11.29
N TYR A 345 -0.74 -1.58 11.17
CA TYR A 345 -1.89 -1.24 12.01
C TYR A 345 -3.03 -2.25 11.83
N ALA A 346 -3.42 -2.58 10.59
CA ALA A 346 -4.45 -3.59 10.34
C ALA A 346 -4.10 -4.96 10.95
N ALA A 347 -2.81 -5.29 10.98
CA ALA A 347 -2.30 -6.53 11.56
C ALA A 347 -2.35 -6.59 13.10
N THR A 348 -2.55 -5.45 13.78
CA THR A 348 -2.72 -5.42 15.24
C THR A 348 -4.02 -6.09 15.69
N TYR A 349 -5.01 -6.16 14.81
CA TYR A 349 -6.27 -6.83 15.07
C TYR A 349 -6.13 -8.35 14.95
N SER A 350 -6.68 -9.05 15.95
CA SER A 350 -6.54 -10.50 16.05
C SER A 350 -6.99 -11.23 14.78
N GLY A 351 -6.12 -12.08 14.25
CA GLY A 351 -6.43 -12.90 13.07
C GLY A 351 -6.46 -12.15 11.73
N LEU A 352 -5.98 -10.90 11.66
CA LEU A 352 -5.72 -10.21 10.39
C LEU A 352 -4.24 -10.23 10.02
N ALA A 353 -3.99 -10.26 8.73
CA ALA A 353 -2.68 -9.98 8.14
C ALA A 353 -2.83 -8.92 7.05
N GLY A 354 -1.81 -8.08 6.89
CA GLY A 354 -1.76 -7.02 5.90
C GLY A 354 -0.41 -6.93 5.19
N VAL A 355 -0.46 -6.69 3.88
CA VAL A 355 0.73 -6.44 3.05
C VAL A 355 0.48 -5.29 2.08
N VAL A 356 1.57 -4.63 1.67
CA VAL A 356 1.58 -3.69 0.55
C VAL A 356 2.20 -4.39 -0.65
N THR A 357 1.57 -4.26 -1.81
CA THR A 357 2.06 -4.85 -3.06
C THR A 357 1.67 -3.99 -4.26
N ARG A 358 2.01 -4.45 -5.47
CA ARG A 358 1.52 -3.91 -6.73
C ARG A 358 0.75 -4.98 -7.48
N LEU A 359 -0.40 -4.63 -8.03
CA LEU A 359 -1.11 -5.45 -9.00
C LEU A 359 -0.89 -4.90 -10.40
N ARG A 360 -1.00 -5.78 -11.42
CA ARG A 360 -0.60 -5.43 -12.79
C ARG A 360 -1.79 -4.97 -13.63
N SER A 361 -3.00 -5.37 -13.25
CA SER A 361 -4.22 -5.10 -14.01
C SER A 361 -5.46 -5.02 -13.09
N LEU A 362 -6.56 -4.47 -13.62
CA LEU A 362 -7.87 -4.60 -12.96
C LEU A 362 -8.39 -6.05 -12.95
N ALA A 363 -7.98 -6.89 -13.91
CA ALA A 363 -8.32 -8.30 -13.90
C ALA A 363 -7.73 -9.02 -12.67
N ASP A 364 -6.49 -8.71 -12.28
CA ASP A 364 -5.89 -9.21 -11.03
C ASP A 364 -6.72 -8.77 -9.81
N LEU A 365 -7.14 -7.50 -9.78
CA LEU A 365 -7.94 -6.97 -8.69
C LEU A 365 -9.33 -7.62 -8.61
N GLU A 366 -9.98 -7.88 -9.75
CA GLU A 366 -11.24 -8.62 -9.82
C GLU A 366 -11.11 -10.03 -9.24
N VAL A 367 -10.02 -10.75 -9.51
CA VAL A 367 -9.76 -12.07 -8.92
C VAL A 367 -9.75 -12.01 -7.40
N LEU A 368 -9.08 -11.01 -6.81
CA LEU A 368 -9.05 -10.83 -5.36
C LEU A 368 -10.43 -10.47 -4.79
N VAL A 369 -11.09 -9.46 -5.36
CA VAL A 369 -12.38 -8.98 -4.86
C VAL A 369 -13.44 -10.06 -4.95
N ARG A 370 -13.48 -10.85 -6.03
CA ARG A 370 -14.39 -12.01 -6.16
C ARG A 370 -14.09 -13.14 -5.17
N SER A 371 -12.86 -13.25 -4.70
CA SER A 371 -12.49 -14.18 -3.61
C SER A 371 -12.83 -13.65 -2.21
N GLY A 372 -13.46 -12.48 -2.12
CA GLY A 372 -13.84 -11.83 -0.87
C GLY A 372 -12.77 -10.92 -0.27
N ILE A 373 -11.70 -10.60 -1.01
CA ILE A 373 -10.60 -9.75 -0.55
C ILE A 373 -10.76 -8.34 -1.16
N PRO A 374 -11.28 -7.35 -0.42
CA PRO A 374 -11.24 -5.96 -0.88
C PRO A 374 -9.79 -5.45 -0.90
N ALA A 375 -9.52 -4.41 -1.69
CA ALA A 375 -8.19 -3.81 -1.77
C ALA A 375 -8.26 -2.29 -1.60
N ILE A 376 -7.24 -1.72 -0.96
CA ILE A 376 -7.05 -0.27 -0.90
C ILE A 376 -6.09 0.09 -2.00
N THR A 377 -6.49 0.90 -2.97
CA THR A 377 -5.64 1.29 -4.10
C THR A 377 -5.20 2.74 -3.98
N SER A 378 -3.96 3.01 -4.38
CA SER A 378 -3.40 4.36 -4.41
C SER A 378 -3.67 5.02 -5.75
N GLN A 379 -4.37 6.16 -5.74
CA GLN A 379 -4.79 6.87 -6.94
C GLN A 379 -4.08 8.22 -7.05
N SER A 380 -3.82 8.65 -8.29
CA SER A 380 -3.32 10.00 -8.58
C SER A 380 -3.88 10.49 -9.92
N PHE A 381 -4.63 11.59 -9.90
CA PHE A 381 -5.41 12.06 -11.04
C PHE A 381 -5.73 13.54 -10.99
N ARG A 382 -5.94 14.15 -12.16
CA ARG A 382 -6.60 15.45 -12.30
C ARG A 382 -8.11 15.25 -12.30
N SER A 383 -8.88 16.29 -11.97
CA SER A 383 -10.33 16.17 -11.80
C SER A 383 -11.06 15.70 -13.05
N GLU A 384 -10.52 15.97 -14.23
CA GLU A 384 -11.04 15.53 -15.52
C GLU A 384 -10.70 14.07 -15.89
N GLU A 385 -9.79 13.41 -15.17
CA GLU A 385 -9.31 12.06 -15.51
C GLU A 385 -10.11 10.94 -14.85
N LEU A 386 -10.93 11.26 -13.85
CA LEU A 386 -11.80 10.30 -13.14
C LEU A 386 -13.21 10.86 -13.01
N THR A 387 -14.06 10.52 -13.98
CA THR A 387 -15.45 10.99 -14.06
C THR A 387 -16.21 10.62 -12.79
N GLY A 388 -16.90 11.61 -12.21
CA GLY A 388 -17.72 11.42 -11.01
C GLY A 388 -16.96 11.56 -9.69
N ALA A 389 -15.63 11.72 -9.69
CA ALA A 389 -14.87 12.01 -8.48
C ALA A 389 -15.18 13.41 -7.94
N GLY A 390 -15.21 14.42 -8.81
CA GLY A 390 -15.50 15.81 -8.44
C GLY A 390 -14.31 16.59 -7.85
N TYR A 391 -13.11 15.99 -7.83
CA TYR A 391 -11.87 16.60 -7.35
C TYR A 391 -10.67 15.99 -8.09
N GLY A 392 -9.48 16.57 -7.94
CA GLY A 392 -8.20 15.98 -8.37
C GLY A 392 -7.27 15.79 -7.17
N THR A 393 -6.28 14.91 -7.29
CA THR A 393 -5.35 14.57 -6.20
C THR A 393 -3.96 14.16 -6.69
N ALA A 394 -2.94 14.54 -5.92
CA ALA A 394 -1.57 14.04 -6.09
C ALA A 394 -1.40 12.60 -5.54
N GLY A 395 -2.24 12.20 -4.58
CA GLY A 395 -2.25 10.88 -3.96
C GLY A 395 -3.50 10.72 -3.09
N HIS A 396 -4.23 9.63 -3.27
CA HIS A 396 -5.45 9.34 -2.52
C HIS A 396 -5.67 7.84 -2.41
N LEU A 397 -6.09 7.35 -1.25
CA LEU A 397 -6.34 5.94 -1.02
C LEU A 397 -7.85 5.68 -1.06
N MET A 398 -8.26 4.72 -1.88
CA MET A 398 -9.67 4.36 -2.07
C MET A 398 -9.83 2.85 -1.93
N THR A 399 -10.94 2.41 -1.33
CA THR A 399 -11.19 0.96 -1.13
C THR A 399 -12.02 0.42 -2.28
N VAL A 400 -11.47 -0.47 -3.10
CA VAL A 400 -12.22 -1.21 -4.12
C VAL A 400 -12.96 -2.37 -3.46
N ILE A 401 -14.28 -2.36 -3.60
CA ILE A 401 -15.18 -3.30 -2.95
C ILE A 401 -15.94 -4.18 -3.94
N GLY A 402 -15.87 -3.87 -5.24
CA GLY A 402 -16.66 -4.57 -6.22
C GLY A 402 -16.48 -4.08 -7.64
N PHE A 403 -17.22 -4.72 -8.54
CA PHE A 403 -17.30 -4.40 -9.95
C PHE A 403 -18.74 -4.57 -10.43
N THR A 404 -19.18 -3.72 -11.35
CA THR A 404 -20.44 -3.91 -12.08
C THR A 404 -20.31 -5.03 -13.12
N ALA A 405 -21.42 -5.46 -13.73
CA ALA A 405 -21.38 -6.47 -14.79
C ALA A 405 -20.58 -6.00 -16.03
N THR A 406 -20.56 -4.69 -16.30
CA THR A 406 -19.74 -4.05 -17.34
C THR A 406 -18.29 -3.85 -16.92
N GLY A 407 -17.95 -4.14 -15.65
CA GLY A 407 -16.62 -4.05 -15.07
C GLY A 407 -16.20 -2.67 -14.59
N ASP A 408 -17.15 -1.75 -14.39
CA ASP A 408 -16.91 -0.49 -13.72
C ASP A 408 -16.60 -0.73 -12.24
N VAL A 409 -15.69 0.06 -11.69
CA VAL A 409 -15.14 -0.16 -10.35
C VAL A 409 -16.10 0.39 -9.31
N VAL A 410 -16.58 -0.46 -8.41
CA VAL A 410 -17.31 -0.03 -7.22
C VAL A 410 -16.30 0.19 -6.10
N ALA A 411 -16.16 1.43 -5.66
CA ALA A 411 -15.21 1.82 -4.63
C ALA A 411 -15.87 2.64 -3.52
N ASN A 412 -15.42 2.43 -2.30
CA ASN A 412 -15.63 3.34 -1.18
C ASN A 412 -14.53 4.40 -1.23
N ASP A 413 -14.91 5.61 -1.64
CA ASP A 413 -14.05 6.79 -1.68
C ASP A 413 -14.21 7.60 -0.38
N PRO A 414 -13.18 7.61 0.50
CA PRO A 414 -13.29 8.30 1.77
C PRO A 414 -13.36 9.83 1.62
N ASN A 415 -12.94 10.40 0.48
CA ASN A 415 -13.08 11.84 0.20
C ASN A 415 -14.52 12.14 -0.27
N SER A 416 -15.44 12.07 0.68
CA SER A 416 -16.87 12.21 0.47
C SER A 416 -17.47 13.01 1.60
N ARG A 417 -18.47 13.86 1.34
CA ARG A 417 -19.07 14.76 2.34
C ARG A 417 -19.59 14.07 3.62
N ASP A 418 -19.98 12.80 3.52
CA ASP A 418 -20.58 11.99 4.59
C ASP A 418 -20.44 10.50 4.24
N ASN A 419 -20.74 9.61 5.20
CA ASN A 419 -20.64 8.15 5.02
C ASN A 419 -21.58 7.59 3.94
N THR A 420 -22.71 8.24 3.67
CA THR A 420 -23.67 7.77 2.65
C THR A 420 -23.15 8.00 1.23
N ALA A 421 -22.39 9.08 1.04
CA ALA A 421 -21.79 9.48 -0.23
C ALA A 421 -20.50 8.72 -0.62
N VAL A 422 -19.94 7.93 0.30
CA VAL A 422 -18.66 7.22 0.13
C VAL A 422 -18.66 6.21 -1.02
N ARG A 423 -19.76 5.47 -1.21
CA ARG A 423 -19.80 4.46 -2.28
C ARG A 423 -20.00 5.14 -3.63
N ARG A 424 -19.05 4.94 -4.54
CA ARG A 424 -19.06 5.44 -5.91
C ARG A 424 -18.81 4.32 -6.92
N VAL A 425 -19.24 4.55 -8.15
CA VAL A 425 -18.98 3.67 -9.30
C VAL A 425 -18.19 4.48 -10.33
N TYR A 426 -17.00 4.00 -10.66
CA TYR A 426 -16.09 4.67 -11.59
C TYR A 426 -15.91 3.88 -12.86
N ARG A 427 -15.78 4.59 -13.98
CA ARG A 427 -15.53 3.97 -15.27
C ARG A 427 -14.24 3.16 -15.23
N ARG A 428 -14.33 1.90 -15.66
CA ARG A 428 -13.20 0.96 -15.67
C ARG A 428 -11.92 1.57 -16.23
N ARG A 429 -12.04 2.14 -17.44
CA ARG A 429 -10.88 2.60 -18.21
C ARG A 429 -10.17 3.79 -17.57
N GLU A 430 -10.93 4.69 -16.95
CA GLU A 430 -10.41 5.86 -16.25
C GLU A 430 -9.66 5.39 -14.99
N TRP A 431 -10.31 4.53 -14.18
CA TRP A 431 -9.70 3.96 -12.97
C TRP A 431 -8.39 3.22 -13.27
N GLU A 432 -8.41 2.36 -14.29
CA GLU A 432 -7.28 1.53 -14.67
C GLU A 432 -6.05 2.38 -15.01
N ASN A 433 -6.24 3.47 -15.76
CA ASN A 433 -5.14 4.37 -16.07
C ASN A 433 -4.65 5.11 -14.83
N VAL A 434 -5.53 5.71 -14.02
CA VAL A 434 -5.10 6.54 -12.88
C VAL A 434 -4.46 5.71 -11.75
N TRP A 435 -4.79 4.42 -11.67
CA TRP A 435 -4.18 3.48 -10.74
C TRP A 435 -2.88 2.87 -11.27
N LEU A 436 -2.85 2.36 -12.51
CA LEU A 436 -1.73 1.53 -12.95
C LEU A 436 -0.60 2.31 -13.62
N ARG A 437 -0.82 3.56 -14.03
CA ARG A 437 0.24 4.41 -14.62
C ARG A 437 1.29 4.80 -13.59
N THR A 438 2.52 5.00 -14.03
CA THR A 438 3.66 5.44 -13.21
C THR A 438 4.03 6.90 -13.49
N LYS A 439 3.56 7.46 -14.61
CA LYS A 439 3.73 8.87 -14.99
C LYS A 439 2.39 9.50 -15.30
N ARG A 440 2.28 10.80 -15.03
CA ARG A 440 1.15 11.63 -15.43
C ARG A 440 1.58 13.07 -15.61
N HIS A 441 0.73 13.89 -16.22
CA HIS A 441 0.86 15.35 -16.13
C HIS A 441 0.02 15.85 -14.95
N ASP A 442 0.57 16.77 -14.17
CA ASP A 442 -0.17 17.51 -13.15
C ASP A 442 -1.00 18.65 -13.77
N SER A 443 -1.74 19.40 -12.95
CA SER A 443 -2.56 20.52 -13.40
C SER A 443 -1.73 21.67 -14.01
N ALA A 444 -0.43 21.73 -13.75
CA ALA A 444 0.51 22.67 -14.34
C ALA A 444 1.22 22.09 -15.59
N GLY A 445 0.82 20.89 -16.06
CA GLY A 445 1.41 20.21 -17.20
C GLY A 445 2.76 19.55 -16.93
N LYS A 446 3.26 19.56 -15.69
CA LYS A 446 4.55 18.95 -15.33
C LYS A 446 4.42 17.44 -15.15
N ILE A 447 5.48 16.72 -15.46
CA ILE A 447 5.52 15.26 -15.24
C ILE A 447 5.55 15.00 -13.73
N ALA A 448 4.53 14.27 -13.26
CA ALA A 448 4.39 13.78 -11.91
C ALA A 448 4.33 12.23 -11.90
N SER A 449 4.48 11.65 -10.72
CA SER A 449 4.39 10.20 -10.54
C SER A 449 2.93 9.74 -10.43
N GLY A 450 2.62 8.59 -11.00
CA GLY A 450 1.44 7.79 -10.69
C GLY A 450 1.77 6.70 -9.67
N SER A 451 0.77 5.97 -9.20
CA SER A 451 0.99 4.96 -8.16
C SER A 451 1.54 3.64 -8.68
N GLY A 452 1.43 3.34 -9.98
CA GLY A 452 1.96 2.13 -10.60
C GLY A 452 1.33 0.84 -10.07
N GLY A 453 0.07 0.87 -9.67
CA GLY A 453 -0.68 -0.30 -9.20
C GLY A 453 -0.51 -0.65 -7.73
N ILE A 454 0.03 0.27 -6.91
CA ILE A 454 0.14 0.05 -5.47
C ILE A 454 -1.23 -0.22 -4.86
N CYS A 455 -1.29 -1.26 -4.03
CA CYS A 455 -2.46 -1.56 -3.21
C CYS A 455 -2.09 -2.20 -1.88
N TYR A 456 -3.01 -2.09 -0.91
CA TYR A 456 -2.92 -2.77 0.37
C TYR A 456 -3.92 -3.92 0.37
N LEU A 457 -3.47 -5.07 0.82
CA LEU A 457 -4.28 -6.27 0.90
C LEU A 457 -4.36 -6.71 2.36
N TYR A 458 -5.56 -6.65 2.94
CA TYR A 458 -5.83 -7.17 4.26
C TYR A 458 -6.74 -8.39 4.15
N ALA A 459 -6.35 -9.47 4.78
CA ALA A 459 -7.06 -10.74 4.76
C ALA A 459 -6.97 -11.43 6.12
N PRO A 460 -7.80 -12.46 6.37
CA PRO A 460 -7.59 -13.33 7.51
C PRO A 460 -6.16 -13.89 7.50
N ALA A 461 -5.49 -13.91 8.66
CA ALA A 461 -4.15 -14.48 8.82
C ALA A 461 -4.08 -15.97 8.42
N ARG A 462 -5.24 -16.64 8.34
CA ARG A 462 -5.44 -17.95 7.74
C ARG A 462 -6.51 -17.82 6.64
N PRO A 463 -6.13 -17.45 5.41
CA PRO A 463 -7.08 -17.32 4.31
C PRO A 463 -7.65 -18.69 3.92
N SER A 464 -8.83 -18.69 3.30
CA SER A 464 -9.42 -19.91 2.72
C SER A 464 -8.60 -20.42 1.52
N LEU A 465 -8.82 -21.67 1.10
CA LEU A 465 -8.16 -22.21 -0.10
C LEU A 465 -8.42 -21.36 -1.36
N ALA A 466 -9.64 -20.85 -1.51
CA ALA A 466 -10.01 -19.97 -2.63
C ALA A 466 -9.26 -18.64 -2.58
N GLN A 467 -9.10 -18.06 -1.39
CA GLN A 467 -8.32 -16.82 -1.18
C GLN A 467 -6.82 -17.04 -1.42
N ILE A 468 -6.26 -18.17 -0.98
CA ILE A 468 -4.88 -18.55 -1.25
C ILE A 468 -4.67 -18.70 -2.77
N ALA A 469 -5.60 -19.38 -3.47
CA ALA A 469 -5.53 -19.53 -4.92
C ALA A 469 -5.59 -18.16 -5.63
N ALA A 470 -6.47 -17.26 -5.19
CA ALA A 470 -6.56 -15.90 -5.73
C ALA A 470 -5.27 -15.10 -5.51
N LEU A 471 -4.73 -15.11 -4.29
CA LEU A 471 -3.48 -14.42 -3.95
C LEU A 471 -2.28 -14.95 -4.76
N ARG A 472 -2.19 -16.27 -4.97
CA ARG A 472 -1.16 -16.88 -5.84
C ARG A 472 -1.36 -16.50 -7.31
N ALA A 473 -2.59 -16.52 -7.81
CA ALA A 473 -2.90 -16.19 -9.20
C ALA A 473 -2.46 -14.76 -9.57
N VAL A 474 -2.49 -13.84 -8.59
CA VAL A 474 -2.04 -12.45 -8.79
C VAL A 474 -0.60 -12.18 -8.31
N GLY A 475 0.14 -13.22 -7.91
CA GLY A 475 1.56 -13.13 -7.56
C GLY A 475 1.87 -12.55 -6.19
N VAL A 476 0.93 -12.58 -5.24
CA VAL A 476 1.15 -12.11 -3.85
C VAL A 476 1.76 -13.19 -2.96
N LEU A 477 1.44 -14.46 -3.19
CA LEU A 477 1.90 -15.62 -2.42
C LEU A 477 2.73 -16.61 -3.24
#